data_AF-A0A6N6RJI3-F1
#
_entry.id   AF-A0A6N6RJI3-F1
#
_cell.length_a   1.000
_cell.length_b   1.000
_cell.length_c   1.000
_cell.angle_alpha   90.00
_cell.angle_beta   90.00
_cell.angle_gamma   90.00
#
_symmetry.space_group_name_H-M   'P 1'
#
loop_
_entity.id
_entity.type
_entity.pdbx_description
1 polymer ?
#
loop_
_entity_poly.entity_id
_entity_poly.type
_entity_poly.pdbx_seq_one_letter_code
_entity_poly.pdbx_strand_id
1 'polypeptide(L)' 'MRKKVVFIFFILALLASYNVDAQCAMCKAVAESNSGAGGSVANGLNSGILYLMVFPYLMMGVVAFLWYRHNKKTRTPQS' A
#
# COMPACT_ATOMS: atom_id res chain seq x y z
N MET A 1 18.71 -13.55 42.12
CA MET A 1 18.18 -12.58 41.13
C MET A 1 18.65 -12.86 39.70
N ARG A 2 19.95 -13.12 39.46
CA ARG A 2 20.48 -13.46 38.12
C ARG A 2 19.72 -14.58 37.38
N LYS A 3 19.39 -15.70 38.04
CA LYS A 3 18.65 -16.81 37.42
C LYS A 3 17.23 -16.44 36.96
N LYS A 4 16.53 -15.56 37.70
CA LYS A 4 15.20 -15.06 37.32
C LYS A 4 15.29 -14.12 36.12
N VAL A 5 16.31 -13.27 36.06
CA VAL A 5 16.57 -12.39 34.91
C VAL A 5 16.90 -13.21 33.66
N VAL A 6 17.74 -14.24 33.79
CA VAL A 6 18.05 -15.17 32.69
C VAL A 6 16.80 -15.91 32.22
N PHE A 7 15.95 -16.37 33.15
CA PHE A 7 14.70 -17.05 32.82
C PHE A 7 13.70 -16.11 32.11
N ILE A 8 13.55 -14.88 32.59
CA ILE A 8 12.72 -13.85 31.95
C ILE A 8 13.24 -13.52 30.55
N PHE A 9 14.54 -13.33 30.41
CA PHE A 9 15.19 -13.08 29.12
C PHE A 9 14.98 -14.24 28.14
N PHE A 10 15.07 -15.48 28.62
CA PHE A 10 14.81 -16.66 27.81
C PHE A 10 13.37 -16.72 27.31
N ILE A 11 12.39 -16.40 28.16
CA ILE A 11 10.98 -16.33 27.76
C ILE A 11 10.73 -15.22 26.73
N LEU A 12 11.32 -14.03 26.93
CA LEU A 12 11.22 -12.92 25.98
C LEU A 12 11.82 -13.26 24.61
N ALA A 13 12.95 -13.98 24.59
CA ALA A 13 13.57 -14.44 23.34
C ALA A 13 12.69 -15.42 22.57
N LEU A 14 11.96 -16.30 23.27
CA LEU A 14 11.01 -17.24 22.66
C LEU A 14 9.75 -16.55 22.14
N LEU A 15 9.32 -15.46 22.76
CA LEU A 15 8.18 -14.66 22.28
C LEU A 15 8.55 -13.82 21.06
N ALA A 16 9.80 -13.36 20.98
CA ALA A 16 10.31 -12.57 19.85
C ALA A 16 10.59 -13.41 18.59
N SER A 17 10.72 -14.72 18.70
CA SER A 17 10.94 -15.62 17.56
C SER A 17 9.65 -16.02 16.83
N TYR A 18 8.49 -15.60 17.33
CA TYR A 18 7.23 -15.84 16.65
C TYR A 18 7.07 -14.88 15.48
N ASN A 19 6.82 -15.42 14.28
CA ASN A 19 6.51 -14.62 13.11
C ASN A 19 5.14 -13.96 13.33
N VAL A 20 5.15 -12.72 13.80
CA VAL A 20 3.94 -11.91 13.89
C VAL A 20 3.63 -11.41 12.49
N ASP A 21 2.67 -12.04 11.81
CA ASP A 21 2.08 -11.47 10.59
C ASP A 21 1.65 -10.03 10.88
N ALA A 22 2.15 -9.09 10.09
CA ALA A 22 2.06 -7.68 10.43
C ALA A 22 0.60 -7.24 10.57
N GLN A 23 0.20 -6.88 11.79
CA GLN A 23 -1.18 -6.54 12.19
C GLN A 23 -1.73 -5.25 11.56
N CYS A 24 -0.91 -4.52 10.80
CA CYS A 24 -1.32 -3.32 10.09
C CYS A 24 -1.22 -3.58 8.59
N ALA A 25 -2.31 -3.34 7.86
CA ALA A 25 -2.39 -3.53 6.40
C ALA A 25 -1.22 -2.86 5.64
N MET A 26 -0.73 -1.73 6.17
CA MET A 26 0.42 -1.00 5.63
C MET A 26 1.74 -1.79 5.73
N CYS A 27 2.01 -2.46 6.86
CA CYS A 27 3.24 -3.21 7.05
C CYS A 27 3.26 -4.49 6.21
N LYS A 28 2.09 -5.11 5.99
CA LYS A 28 1.93 -6.27 5.10
C LYS A 28 2.22 -5.91 3.64
N ALA A 29 1.67 -4.80 3.14
CA ALA A 29 1.95 -4.32 1.79
C ALA A 29 3.45 -4.01 1.57
N VAL A 30 4.11 -3.41 2.57
CA VAL A 30 5.55 -3.11 2.51
C VAL A 30 6.39 -4.40 2.56
N ALA A 31 6.05 -5.35 3.42
CA ALA A 31 6.75 -6.64 3.50
C ALA A 31 6.59 -7.45 2.21
N GLU A 32 5.37 -7.57 1.67
CA GLU A 32 5.09 -8.27 0.41
C GLU A 32 5.81 -7.61 -0.78
N SER A 33 5.95 -6.28 -0.78
CA SER A 33 6.71 -5.55 -1.79
C SER A 33 8.22 -5.80 -1.73
N ASN A 34 8.78 -6.03 -0.52
CA ASN A 34 10.21 -6.25 -0.31
C ASN A 34 10.63 -7.71 -0.50
N SER A 35 9.82 -8.68 -0.08
CA SER A 35 10.14 -10.12 -0.19
C SER A 35 10.08 -10.63 -1.63
N GLY A 36 9.32 -9.98 -2.51
CA GLY A 36 9.16 -10.37 -3.92
C GLY A 36 10.19 -9.76 -4.89
N ALA A 37 11.09 -8.89 -4.41
CA ALA A 37 11.96 -8.08 -5.26
C ALA A 37 13.33 -8.72 -5.56
N GLY A 38 13.39 -10.05 -5.67
CA GLY A 38 14.57 -10.77 -6.15
C GLY A 38 14.65 -10.75 -7.68
N GLY A 39 15.81 -10.35 -8.22
CA GLY A 39 16.32 -10.55 -9.58
C GLY A 39 15.32 -10.72 -10.74
N SER A 40 15.30 -9.76 -11.68
CA SER A 40 14.43 -9.66 -12.88
C SER A 40 12.99 -9.13 -12.67
N VAL A 41 12.44 -9.21 -11.46
CA VAL A 41 11.11 -8.65 -11.13
C VAL A 41 11.14 -7.12 -10.96
N ALA A 42 12.32 -6.52 -10.67
CA ALA A 42 12.47 -5.07 -10.51
C ALA A 42 12.10 -4.26 -11.77
N ASN A 43 12.29 -4.81 -12.97
CA ASN A 43 11.86 -4.15 -14.23
C ASN A 43 10.33 -4.27 -14.46
N GLY A 44 9.70 -5.35 -13.98
CA GLY A 44 8.25 -5.55 -14.04
C GLY A 44 7.48 -4.79 -12.95
N LEU A 45 8.09 -4.59 -11.78
CA LEU A 45 7.49 -3.90 -10.63
C LEU A 45 7.28 -2.40 -10.92
N ASN A 46 8.19 -1.75 -11.65
CA ASN A 46 7.99 -0.37 -12.12
C ASN A 46 6.76 -0.29 -13.06
N SER A 47 6.53 -1.31 -13.88
CA SER A 47 5.32 -1.37 -14.72
C SER A 47 4.05 -1.62 -13.90
N GLY A 48 4.11 -2.47 -12.86
CA GLY A 48 2.99 -2.75 -11.96
C GLY A 48 2.60 -1.56 -11.06
N ILE A 49 3.57 -0.85 -10.47
CA ILE A 49 3.30 0.37 -9.69
C ILE A 49 2.75 1.48 -10.59
N LEU A 50 3.29 1.65 -11.81
CA LEU A 50 2.73 2.57 -12.79
C LEU A 50 1.30 2.17 -13.18
N TYR A 51 1.02 0.88 -13.37
CA TYR A 51 -0.33 0.38 -13.69
C TYR A 51 -1.33 0.67 -12.55
N LEU A 52 -0.94 0.45 -11.29
CA LEU A 52 -1.77 0.77 -10.14
C LEU A 52 -1.93 2.28 -9.92
N MET A 53 -0.90 3.09 -10.24
CA MET A 53 -0.97 4.55 -10.18
C MET A 53 -1.79 5.16 -11.32
N VAL A 54 -1.92 4.52 -12.48
CA VAL A 54 -2.78 5.01 -13.59
C VAL A 54 -4.25 5.09 -13.16
N PHE A 55 -4.70 4.17 -12.31
CA PHE A 55 -6.10 4.11 -11.86
C PHE A 55 -6.59 5.41 -11.19
N PRO A 56 -5.94 5.97 -10.14
CA PRO A 56 -6.37 7.22 -9.53
C PRO A 56 -6.34 8.43 -10.49
N TYR A 57 -5.39 8.48 -11.44
CA TYR A 57 -5.35 9.56 -12.44
C TYR A 57 -6.51 9.47 -13.44
N LEU A 58 -6.84 8.26 -13.91
CA LEU A 58 -8.00 8.04 -14.78
C LEU A 58 -9.31 8.38 -14.05
N MET A 59 -9.45 7.96 -12.79
CA MET A 59 -10.63 8.29 -11.98
C MET A 59 -10.80 9.81 -11.84
N MET A 60 -9.73 10.53 -11.53
CA MET A 60 -9.75 11.99 -11.43
C MET A 60 -10.10 12.65 -12.77
N GLY A 61 -9.55 12.16 -13.89
CA GLY A 61 -9.86 12.66 -15.23
C GLY A 61 -11.33 12.50 -15.62
N VAL A 62 -11.93 11.34 -15.30
CA VAL A 62 -13.35 11.09 -15.53
C VAL A 62 -14.23 12.04 -14.71
N VAL A 63 -13.93 12.20 -13.41
CA VAL A 63 -14.66 13.12 -12.54
C VAL A 63 -14.58 14.56 -13.05
N ALA A 64 -13.37 15.02 -13.41
CA ALA A 64 -13.16 16.36 -13.96
C ALA A 64 -13.91 16.57 -15.28
N PHE A 65 -13.90 15.58 -16.18
CA PHE A 65 -14.61 15.64 -17.46
C PHE A 65 -16.13 15.70 -17.27
N LEU A 66 -16.69 14.85 -16.39
CA LEU A 66 -18.12 14.84 -16.09
C LEU A 66 -18.55 16.16 -15.46
N TRP A 67 -17.76 16.70 -14.53
CA TRP A 67 -18.01 18.00 -13.91
C TRP A 67 -17.98 19.15 -14.92
N TYR A 68 -16.97 19.18 -15.80
CA TYR A 68 -16.90 20.17 -16.88
C TYR A 68 -18.10 20.08 -17.83
N ARG A 69 -18.47 18.87 -18.26
CA ARG A 69 -19.62 18.63 -19.13
C ARG A 69 -20.94 19.05 -18.48
N HIS A 70 -21.11 18.76 -17.19
CA HIS A 70 -22.28 19.17 -16.43
C HIS A 70 -22.38 20.69 -16.34
N ASN A 71 -21.29 21.37 -15.99
CA ASN A 71 -21.24 22.82 -15.88
C ASN A 71 -21.37 23.56 -17.21
N LYS A 72 -20.97 22.94 -18.34
CA LYS A 72 -21.16 23.53 -19.66
C LYS A 72 -22.64 23.49 -20.10
N LYS A 73 -23.37 22.42 -19.74
CA LYS A 73 -24.81 22.31 -20.03
C LYS A 73 -25.65 23.31 -19.25
N THR A 74 -25.27 23.62 -18.01
CA THR A 74 -25.95 24.62 -17.17
C THR A 74 -25.62 26.07 -17.54
N ARG A 75 -24.60 26.31 -18.36
CA ARG A 75 -24.18 27.64 -18.84
C ARG A 75 -24.58 27.97 -20.27
N THR A 76 -25.30 27.10 -20.97
CA THR A 76 -26.04 27.51 -22.17
C THR A 76 -27.23 28.35 -21.71
N PRO A 77 -27.33 29.65 -22.06
CA PRO A 77 -28.57 30.39 -21.88
C PRO A 77 -29.63 29.64 -22.68
N GLN A 78 -30.59 29.05 -21.97
CA GLN A 78 -31.79 28.55 -22.60
C GLN A 78 -32.51 29.79 -23.15
N SER A 79 -32.40 30.00 -24.47
CA SER A 79 -33.28 30.89 -25.21
C SER A 79 -34.72 30.41 -25.11
#